data_AF-A0A6I6UIU0-F1
#
_entry.id   AF-A0A6I6UIU0-F1
#
_cell.length_a   1.000
_cell.length_b   1.000
_cell.length_c   1.000
_cell.angle_alpha   90.00
_cell.angle_beta   90.00
_cell.angle_gamma   90.00
#
_symmetry.space_group_name_H-M   'P 1'
#
loop_
_entity.id
_entity.type
_entity.pdbx_description
1 polymer ?
#
loop_
_entity_poly.entity_id
_entity_poly.type
_entity_poly.pdbx_seq_one_letter_code
_entity_poly.pdbx_strand_id
1 'polypeptide(L)'
;MGKHYVVLSFFKTRKIDYVFNADEMTIVFPCPHCWENTTMDAVTSEWNCLQCKKDGNIFDLIHITKLEPISTKVDTFDPVKERAQINKKFELILGNPPKEKLHTLLIEIQHKVNAVLDFYIK
;
A
#
# COMPACT_ATOMS: atom_id res chain seq x y z
N MET A 1 -17.52 4.48 19.46
CA MET A 1 -17.06 3.94 18.16
C MET A 1 -15.99 4.86 17.61
N GLY A 2 -14.78 4.37 17.38
CA GLY A 2 -13.62 5.22 17.06
C GLY A 2 -13.71 5.81 15.64
N LYS A 3 -13.47 7.11 15.50
CA LYS A 3 -13.51 7.85 14.22
C LYS A 3 -12.65 7.21 13.12
N HIS A 4 -11.54 6.57 13.49
CA HIS A 4 -10.67 5.82 12.58
C HIS A 4 -11.36 4.67 11.83
N TYR A 5 -12.38 4.02 12.41
CA TYR A 5 -13.10 2.96 11.70
C TYR A 5 -13.86 3.49 10.49
N VAL A 6 -14.35 4.73 10.54
CA VAL A 6 -15.05 5.36 9.42
C VAL A 6 -14.09 5.56 8.25
N VAL A 7 -12.90 6.10 8.54
CA VAL A 7 -11.86 6.32 7.55
C VAL A 7 -11.41 5.00 6.92
N LEU A 8 -11.08 3.99 7.73
CA LEU A 8 -10.68 2.67 7.24
C LEU A 8 -11.79 1.99 6.42
N SER A 9 -13.06 2.16 6.81
CA SER A 9 -14.18 1.63 6.05
C SER A 9 -14.32 2.28 4.67
N PHE A 10 -13.99 3.57 4.54
CA PHE A 10 -13.97 4.27 3.26
C PHE A 10 -12.94 3.65 2.32
N PHE A 11 -11.70 3.47 2.75
CA PHE A 11 -10.64 2.88 1.93
C PHE A 11 -11.02 1.46 1.46
N LYS A 12 -11.54 0.63 2.37
CA LYS A 12 -12.05 -0.72 2.01
C LYS A 12 -13.20 -0.67 1.01
N THR A 13 -14.19 0.19 1.25
CA THR A 13 -15.39 0.30 0.40
C THR A 13 -15.05 0.80 -1.00
N ARG A 14 -14.10 1.74 -1.09
CA ARG A 14 -13.61 2.29 -2.36
C ARG A 14 -12.52 1.44 -3.01
N LYS A 15 -12.10 0.34 -2.38
CA LYS A 15 -10.99 -0.52 -2.83
C LYS A 15 -9.72 0.27 -3.12
N ILE A 16 -9.44 1.30 -2.32
CA ILE A 16 -8.21 2.06 -2.40
C ILE A 16 -7.18 1.28 -1.58
N ASP A 17 -6.03 0.95 -2.17
CA ASP A 17 -4.96 0.31 -1.42
C ASP A 17 -4.42 1.26 -0.35
N TYR A 18 -4.19 0.71 0.85
CA TYR A 18 -3.72 1.47 1.98
C TYR A 18 -2.96 0.57 2.97
N VAL A 19 -2.06 1.20 3.73
CA VAL A 19 -1.38 0.62 4.89
C VAL A 19 -1.79 1.43 6.13
N PHE A 20 -2.25 0.74 7.18
CA PHE A 20 -2.62 1.39 8.44
C PHE A 20 -1.57 1.10 9.51
N ASN A 21 -0.96 2.15 10.05
CA ASN A 21 -0.10 2.10 11.22
C ASN A 21 -0.94 2.42 12.47
N ALA A 22 -1.17 1.40 13.31
CA ALA A 22 -2.00 1.54 14.50
C ALA A 22 -1.32 2.32 15.63
N ASP A 23 0.01 2.32 15.70
CA ASP A 23 0.77 2.99 16.77
C ASP A 23 0.75 4.51 16.57
N GLU A 24 0.91 4.95 15.31
CA GLU A 24 0.88 6.37 14.93
C GLU A 24 -0.51 6.87 14.54
N MET A 25 -1.48 5.97 14.41
CA MET A 25 -2.81 6.26 13.87
C MET A 25 -2.75 6.90 12.47
N THR A 26 -1.83 6.45 11.62
CA THR A 26 -1.62 6.98 10.26
C THR A 26 -2.03 5.97 9.20
N ILE A 27 -2.54 6.48 8.07
CA ILE A 27 -2.89 5.70 6.89
C ILE A 27 -2.03 6.19 5.73
N VAL A 28 -1.28 5.27 5.11
CA VAL A 28 -0.53 5.54 3.89
C VAL A 28 -1.32 5.00 2.70
N PHE A 29 -1.55 5.83 1.68
CA PHE A 29 -2.30 5.47 0.49
C PHE A 29 -1.80 6.24 -0.75
N PRO A 30 -2.13 5.82 -1.98
CA PRO A 30 -1.75 6.54 -3.20
C PRO A 30 -2.48 7.89 -3.31
N CYS A 31 -1.74 8.96 -3.58
CA CYS A 31 -2.31 10.29 -3.81
C CYS A 31 -3.28 10.25 -4.99
N PRO A 32 -4.50 10.82 -4.88
CA PRO A 32 -5.44 10.86 -6.00
C PRO A 32 -4.99 11.78 -7.15
N HIS A 33 -4.00 12.65 -6.94
CA HIS A 33 -3.54 13.62 -7.94
C HIS A 33 -2.26 13.21 -8.64
N CYS A 34 -1.27 12.72 -7.90
CA CYS A 34 0.05 12.38 -8.45
C CYS A 34 0.43 10.92 -8.26
N TRP A 35 -0.45 10.09 -7.70
CA TRP A 35 -0.26 8.66 -7.47
C TRP A 35 0.85 8.28 -6.49
N GLU A 36 1.70 9.21 -6.07
CA GLU A 36 2.72 8.96 -5.04
C GLU A 36 2.13 8.73 -3.64
N ASN A 37 2.90 8.10 -2.77
CA ASN A 37 2.48 7.85 -1.39
C ASN A 37 2.09 9.14 -0.65
N THR A 38 0.94 9.09 0.01
CA THR A 38 0.34 10.17 0.81
C THR A 38 -0.02 9.63 2.17
N THR A 39 0.10 10.47 3.19
CA THR A 39 -0.25 10.13 4.57
C THR A 39 -1.54 10.82 4.97
N MET A 40 -2.34 10.11 5.77
CA MET A 40 -3.54 10.62 6.43
C MET A 40 -3.50 10.29 7.91
N ASP A 41 -3.91 11.23 8.76
CA ASP A 41 -4.20 10.97 10.16
C ASP A 41 -5.58 10.30 10.29
N ALA A 42 -5.65 9.12 10.88
CA ALA A 42 -6.89 8.34 10.99
C ALA A 42 -7.88 8.92 12.02
N VAL A 43 -7.46 9.84 12.88
CA VAL A 43 -8.27 10.52 13.90
C VAL A 43 -8.86 11.82 13.36
N THR A 44 -8.02 12.68 12.76
CA THR A 44 -8.46 13.97 12.19
C THR A 44 -9.01 13.82 10.78
N SER A 45 -8.65 12.74 10.08
CA SER A 45 -8.96 12.46 8.69
C SER A 45 -8.30 13.41 7.68
N GLU A 46 -7.35 14.23 8.14
CA GLU A 46 -6.57 15.13 7.30
C GLU A 46 -5.46 14.34 6.60
N TRP A 47 -5.20 14.67 5.34
CA TRP A 47 -4.15 14.05 4.54
C TRP A 47 -3.30 15.11 3.86
N ASN A 48 -2.05 14.76 3.62
CA ASN A 48 -1.10 15.62 2.91
C ASN A 48 -0.20 14.78 2.02
N CYS A 49 -0.09 15.19 0.76
CA CYS A 49 0.85 14.63 -0.19
C CYS A 49 2.08 15.54 -0.30
N LEU A 50 3.22 15.04 0.16
CA LEU A 50 4.49 15.78 0.09
C LEU A 50 4.98 16.01 -1.36
N GLN A 51 4.55 15.18 -2.31
CA GLN A 51 5.03 15.23 -3.70
C GLN A 51 4.32 16.32 -4.53
N CYS A 52 2.99 16.33 -4.54
CA CYS A 52 2.21 17.34 -5.27
C CYS A 52 1.74 18.51 -4.40
N LYS A 53 2.08 18.52 -3.10
CA LYS A 53 1.69 19.55 -2.12
C LYS A 53 0.19 19.76 -2.02
N LYS A 54 -0.58 18.72 -2.32
CA LYS A 54 -2.04 18.70 -2.13
C LYS A 54 -2.34 18.13 -0.77
N ASP A 55 -3.35 18.71 -0.14
CA ASP A 55 -3.84 18.35 1.17
C ASP A 55 -5.36 18.48 1.20
N GLY A 56 -5.96 17.92 2.24
CA GLY A 56 -7.39 17.97 2.46
C GLY A 56 -7.80 17.02 3.57
N ASN A 57 -9.05 16.61 3.56
CA ASN A 57 -9.59 15.63 4.49
C ASN A 57 -10.35 14.50 3.76
N ILE A 58 -10.97 13.61 4.53
CA ILE A 58 -11.74 12.49 3.99
C ILE A 58 -12.91 12.91 3.09
N PHE A 59 -13.54 14.06 3.33
CA PHE A 59 -14.61 14.56 2.48
C PHE A 59 -14.09 14.96 1.10
N ASP A 60 -12.91 15.57 1.04
CA ASP A 60 -12.25 15.90 -0.23
C ASP A 60 -11.94 14.62 -1.03
N LEU A 61 -11.43 13.58 -0.36
CA LEU A 61 -11.19 12.27 -0.98
C LEU A 61 -12.48 11.60 -1.45
N ILE A 62 -13.56 11.67 -0.67
CA ILE A 62 -14.87 11.17 -1.08
C ILE A 62 -15.36 11.91 -2.34
N HIS A 63 -15.12 13.22 -2.43
CA HIS A 63 -15.51 14.00 -3.60
C HIS A 63 -14.69 13.61 -4.83
N ILE A 64 -13.37 13.55 -4.70
CA ILE A 64 -12.45 13.19 -5.78
C ILE A 64 -12.74 11.77 -6.30
N THR A 65 -12.90 10.80 -5.39
CA THR A 65 -13.16 9.38 -5.74
C THR A 65 -14.55 9.12 -6.33
N LYS A 66 -15.49 10.04 -6.15
CA LYS A 66 -16.81 9.98 -6.83
C LYS A 66 -16.73 10.45 -8.28
N LEU A 67 -15.85 11.39 -8.57
CA LEU A 67 -15.68 11.95 -9.91
C LEU A 67 -14.77 11.05 -10.77
N GLU A 68 -13.70 10.56 -10.17
CA GLU A 68 -12.74 9.68 -10.84
C GLU A 68 -12.37 8.52 -9.89
N PRO A 69 -12.64 7.24 -10.27
CA PRO A 69 -12.20 6.13 -9.46
C PRO A 69 -10.67 6.11 -9.41
N ILE A 70 -10.10 6.18 -8.20
CA ILE A 70 -8.66 6.02 -7.99
C ILE A 70 -8.28 4.64 -8.54
N SER A 71 -7.52 4.63 -9.65
CA SER A 71 -6.95 3.45 -10.28
C SER A 71 -6.23 2.60 -9.23
N THR A 72 -6.69 1.36 -9.06
CA THR A 72 -6.11 0.34 -8.17
C THR A 72 -4.76 -0.19 -8.68
N LYS A 73 -4.09 0.51 -9.60
CA LYS A 73 -2.83 0.07 -10.21
C LYS A 73 -1.59 0.60 -9.51
N VAL A 74 -1.77 1.40 -8.46
CA VAL A 74 -0.65 1.93 -7.70
C VAL A 74 -0.50 1.11 -6.45
N ASP A 75 0.38 0.11 -6.54
CA ASP A 75 0.73 -0.77 -5.43
C ASP A 75 1.33 0.07 -4.30
N THR A 76 0.56 0.28 -3.25
CA THR A 76 1.11 0.82 -2.00
C THR A 76 1.97 -0.28 -1.38
N PHE A 77 3.24 0.04 -1.13
CA PHE A 77 4.17 -0.92 -0.56
C PHE A 77 3.74 -1.33 0.86
N ASP A 78 3.35 -2.60 1.03
CA ASP A 78 2.95 -3.20 2.30
C ASP A 78 3.94 -4.32 2.67
N PRO A 79 4.84 -4.11 3.64
CA PRO A 79 5.85 -5.09 4.03
C PRO A 79 5.26 -6.46 4.41
N VAL A 80 4.04 -6.49 4.98
CA VAL A 80 3.38 -7.74 5.40
C VAL A 80 2.90 -8.51 4.18
N LYS A 81 2.26 -7.83 3.21
CA LYS A 81 1.89 -8.45 1.92
C LYS A 81 3.13 -8.94 1.17
N GLU A 82 4.19 -8.14 1.14
CA GLU A 82 5.44 -8.49 0.46
C GLU A 82 6.10 -9.74 1.07
N ARG A 83 6.20 -9.81 2.40
CA ARG A 83 6.67 -11.00 3.11
C ARG A 83 5.85 -12.25 2.77
N ALA A 84 4.51 -12.13 2.74
CA ALA A 84 3.65 -13.25 2.39
C ALA A 84 3.90 -13.75 0.96
N GLN A 85 4.11 -12.83 0.01
CA GLN A 85 4.45 -13.18 -1.38
C GLN A 85 5.83 -13.84 -1.50
N ILE A 86 6.83 -13.35 -0.75
CA ILE A 86 8.16 -13.98 -0.68
C ILE A 86 8.04 -15.43 -0.21
N ASN A 87 7.34 -15.67 0.90
CA ASN A 87 7.14 -17.01 1.45
C ASN A 87 6.48 -17.95 0.44
N LYS A 88 5.42 -17.49 -0.23
CA LYS A 88 4.74 -18.27 -1.27
C LYS A 88 5.68 -18.66 -2.42
N LYS A 89 6.59 -17.77 -2.82
CA LYS A 89 7.58 -18.08 -3.86
C LYS A 89 8.62 -19.09 -3.38
N PHE A 90 9.03 -19.03 -2.12
CA PHE A 90 9.89 -20.07 -1.53
C PHE A 90 9.21 -21.43 -1.51
N GLU A 91 7.93 -21.52 -1.17
CA GLU A 91 7.16 -22.78 -1.25
C GLU A 91 7.15 -23.35 -2.68
N LEU A 92 6.99 -22.49 -3.69
CA LEU A 92 7.06 -22.90 -5.10
C LEU A 92 8.44 -23.44 -5.49
N ILE A 93 9.53 -22.90 -4.92
CA ILE A 93 10.89 -23.40 -5.14
C ILE A 93 11.07 -24.77 -4.47
N LEU A 94 10.58 -24.93 -3.23
CA LEU A 94 10.63 -26.21 -2.52
C LEU A 94 9.85 -27.32 -3.23
N GLY A 95 8.85 -26.96 -4.04
CA GLY A 95 8.08 -27.86 -4.89
C GLY A 95 8.85 -28.43 -6.11
N ASN A 96 10.16 -28.17 -6.25
CA ASN A 96 11.00 -28.59 -7.37
C ASN A 96 10.46 -28.18 -8.75
N PRO A 97 10.34 -26.86 -9.03
CA PRO A 97 9.88 -26.39 -10.33
C PRO A 97 10.90 -26.70 -11.43
N PRO A 98 10.48 -26.70 -12.71
CA PRO A 98 11.41 -26.79 -13.85
C PRO A 98 12.53 -25.75 -13.74
N LYS A 99 13.74 -26.13 -14.18
CA LYS A 99 14.96 -25.31 -14.03
C LYS A 99 14.80 -23.92 -14.64
N GLU A 100 14.04 -23.81 -15.71
CA GLU A 100 13.72 -22.56 -16.42
C GLU A 100 12.88 -21.61 -15.54
N LYS A 101 11.99 -22.16 -14.70
CA LYS A 101 11.17 -21.38 -13.76
C LYS A 101 11.91 -21.06 -12.46
N LEU A 102 12.84 -21.91 -12.05
CA LEU A 102 13.62 -21.72 -10.83
C LEU A 102 14.41 -20.40 -10.86
N HIS A 103 15.10 -20.12 -11.97
CA HIS A 103 15.89 -18.90 -12.11
C HIS A 103 15.01 -17.63 -12.01
N THR A 104 13.85 -17.63 -12.68
CA THR A 104 12.88 -16.51 -12.59
C THR A 104 12.37 -16.32 -11.18
N LEU A 105 11.97 -17.40 -10.49
CA LEU A 105 11.48 -17.32 -9.11
C LEU A 105 12.54 -16.75 -8.15
N LEU A 106 13.80 -17.14 -8.32
CA LEU A 106 14.90 -16.64 -7.49
C LEU A 106 15.15 -15.13 -7.68
N ILE A 107 15.16 -14.64 -8.94
CA ILE A 107 15.28 -13.21 -9.23
C ILE A 107 14.12 -12.43 -8.60
N GLU A 108 12.90 -12.94 -8.76
CA GLU A 108 11.72 -12.29 -8.22
C GLU A 108 11.72 -12.23 -6.68
N ILE A 109 12.21 -13.29 -6.01
CA ILE A 109 12.40 -13.28 -4.55
C ILE A 109 13.46 -12.26 -4.17
N GLN A 110 14.60 -12.23 -4.85
CA GLN A 110 15.67 -11.28 -4.57
C GLN A 110 15.19 -9.84 -4.66
N HIS A 111 14.45 -9.48 -5.72
CA HIS A 111 13.86 -8.15 -5.87
C HIS A 111 12.92 -7.79 -4.72
N LYS A 112 12.05 -8.71 -4.30
CA LYS A 112 11.12 -8.47 -3.19
C LYS A 112 11.84 -8.34 -1.85
N VAL A 113 12.86 -9.16 -1.59
CA VAL A 113 13.68 -9.06 -0.38
C VAL A 113 14.37 -7.71 -0.33
N ASN A 114 14.99 -7.26 -1.43
CA ASN A 114 15.62 -5.96 -1.50
C ASN A 114 14.62 -4.82 -1.24
N ALA A 115 13.43 -4.87 -1.84
CA ALA A 115 12.40 -3.86 -1.61
C ALA A 115 11.96 -3.80 -0.13
N VAL A 116 11.88 -4.94 0.55
CA VAL A 116 11.61 -5.00 2.00
C VAL A 116 12.78 -4.43 2.80
N LEU A 117 14.02 -4.75 2.45
CA LEU A 117 15.19 -4.21 3.13
C LEU A 117 15.30 -2.68 2.96
N ASP A 118 15.08 -2.16 1.77
CA ASP A 118 15.09 -0.71 1.48
C ASP A 118 14.05 0.06 2.29
N PHE A 119 12.94 -0.58 2.65
CA PHE A 119 11.93 0.00 3.55
C PHE A 119 12.43 0.13 4.99
N TYR A 120 13.17 -0.86 5.51
CA TYR A 120 13.61 -0.92 6.92
C TYR A 120 15.00 -0.30 7.17
N ILE A 121 15.83 -0.14 6.15
CA ILE A 121 17.21 0.39 6.26
C ILE A 121 17.27 1.92 6.09
N LYS A 122 16.11 2.60 5.95
CA LYS A 122 16.04 4.07 5.92
C LYS A 122 16.40 4.74 7.25
#